data_AF-A0A960W3Q2-F1
#
_entry.id   AF-A0A960W3Q2-F1
#
_cell.length_a   1.000
_cell.length_b   1.000
_cell.length_c   1.000
_cell.angle_alpha   90.00
_cell.angle_beta   90.00
_cell.angle_gamma   90.00
#
_symmetry.space_group_name_H-M   'P 1'
#
loop_
_entity.id
_entity.type
_entity.pdbx_description
1 polymer ?
#
loop_
_entity_poly.entity_id
_entity_poly.type
_entity_poly.pdbx_seq_one_letter_code
_entity_poly.pdbx_strand_id
1 'polypeptide(L)'
;MDFKKLFSWSSNLSYILNTDFHHIHVTFTIPGSLANILLQKGYTVEKMISLAAKVYKIEFLKTAKIPEDSIKDWHLGILATVHKCGGSIRPFGHSPTGNLNYNPHVHLVGTKEIINIKTGEILENTFISYKSFRFTWMKTFCKHLVKQKILTE
;
A
#
# COMPACT_ATOMS: atom_id res chain seq x y z
N MET A 1 -13.39 -3.40 -20.39
CA MET A 1 -13.53 -4.23 -19.17
C MET A 1 -14.19 -3.37 -18.10
N ASP A 2 -15.38 -3.74 -17.62
CA ASP A 2 -16.16 -2.92 -16.68
C ASP A 2 -15.54 -2.98 -15.26
N PHE A 3 -14.95 -1.87 -14.82
CA PHE A 3 -14.19 -1.76 -13.56
C PHE A 3 -15.07 -1.85 -12.30
N LYS A 4 -16.40 -1.93 -12.45
CA LYS A 4 -17.37 -2.00 -11.34
C LYS A 4 -17.39 -3.35 -10.59
N LYS A 5 -16.76 -4.41 -11.11
CA LYS A 5 -16.74 -5.75 -10.49
C LYS A 5 -15.58 -6.03 -9.50
N LEU A 6 -14.77 -5.04 -9.13
CA LEU A 6 -13.64 -5.20 -8.18
C LEU A 6 -13.99 -4.71 -6.76
N PHE A 7 -15.05 -5.25 -6.17
CA PHE A 7 -15.37 -5.07 -4.75
C PHE A 7 -14.64 -6.11 -3.90
N SER A 8 -13.36 -5.87 -3.59
CA SER A 8 -12.61 -6.53 -2.48
C SER A 8 -11.30 -5.78 -2.20
N TRP A 9 -11.36 -4.46 -2.07
CA TRP A 9 -10.23 -3.67 -1.55
C TRP A 9 -10.65 -3.23 -0.14
N SER A 10 -10.06 -3.83 0.89
CA SER A 10 -10.21 -3.37 2.27
C SER A 10 -8.88 -2.83 2.77
N SER A 11 -8.89 -1.67 3.45
CA SER A 11 -7.82 -1.32 4.37
C SER A 11 -8.32 -1.56 5.77
N ASN A 12 -7.72 -2.50 6.48
CA ASN A 12 -7.91 -2.61 7.92
C ASN A 12 -7.00 -1.59 8.61
N LEU A 13 -7.61 -0.74 9.43
CA LEU A 13 -6.96 0.23 10.30
C LEU A 13 -6.96 -0.37 11.71
N SER A 14 -5.80 -0.74 12.25
CA SER A 14 -5.69 -1.22 13.64
C SER A 14 -4.73 -0.33 14.44
N TYR A 15 -5.21 0.28 15.52
CA TYR A 15 -4.42 1.14 16.41
C TYR A 15 -3.66 0.29 17.44
N ILE A 16 -2.48 -0.28 17.15
CA ILE A 16 -1.63 -0.84 18.24
C ILE A 16 -0.12 -0.82 17.88
N LEU A 17 0.67 -0.01 18.59
CA LEU A 17 1.88 -0.33 19.39
C LEU A 17 2.52 0.97 19.90
N ASN A 18 2.57 1.12 21.23
CA ASN A 18 2.78 2.35 22.05
C ASN A 18 1.69 3.43 21.91
N THR A 19 0.92 3.67 22.98
CA THR A 19 -0.12 4.71 23.07
C THR A 19 0.45 6.13 23.04
N ASP A 20 1.73 6.28 23.35
CA ASP A 20 2.40 7.58 23.39
C ASP A 20 2.84 8.05 21.99
N PHE A 21 2.85 7.16 21.01
CA PHE A 21 3.20 7.51 19.63
C PHE A 21 1.93 7.77 18.82
N HIS A 22 1.67 9.03 18.48
CA HIS A 22 0.54 9.40 17.63
C HIS A 22 0.76 8.93 16.19
N HIS A 23 0.24 7.75 15.86
CA HIS A 23 0.43 7.09 14.57
C HIS A 23 -0.90 6.65 13.93
N ILE A 24 -0.80 6.27 12.66
CA ILE A 24 -1.89 5.71 11.87
C ILE A 24 -1.42 4.40 11.23
N HIS A 25 -2.20 3.34 11.40
CA HIS A 25 -1.95 2.06 10.72
C HIS A 25 -2.83 1.94 9.48
N VAL A 26 -2.22 1.74 8.32
CA VAL A 26 -2.90 1.49 7.06
C VAL A 26 -2.49 0.13 6.51
N THR A 27 -3.46 -0.63 6.01
CA THR A 27 -3.18 -1.87 5.28
C THR A 27 -3.51 -1.70 3.79
N PHE A 28 -2.55 -1.99 2.92
CA PHE A 28 -2.72 -1.97 1.46
C PHE A 28 -2.93 -3.39 0.96
N THR A 29 -4.14 -3.69 0.51
CA THR A 29 -4.54 -5.00 -0.02
C THR A 29 -4.69 -4.97 -1.54
N ILE A 30 -4.76 -6.14 -2.15
CA ILE A 30 -5.06 -6.31 -3.58
C ILE A 30 -6.23 -7.30 -3.74
N PRO A 31 -6.98 -7.23 -4.85
CA PRO A 31 -8.01 -8.21 -5.15
C PRO A 31 -7.43 -9.63 -5.25
N GLY A 32 -8.15 -10.63 -4.77
CA GLY A 32 -7.71 -12.04 -4.83
C GLY A 32 -7.42 -12.52 -6.26
N SER A 33 -8.18 -12.05 -7.25
CA SER A 33 -7.90 -12.33 -8.67
C SER A 33 -6.53 -11.82 -9.11
N LEU A 34 -6.12 -10.63 -8.64
CA LEU A 34 -4.81 -10.08 -8.92
C LEU A 34 -3.73 -10.83 -8.17
N ALA A 35 -3.96 -11.22 -6.91
CA ALA A 35 -3.02 -12.03 -6.13
C ALA A 35 -2.67 -13.34 -6.87
N ASN A 36 -3.64 -14.04 -7.44
CA ASN A 36 -3.39 -15.25 -8.23
C ASN A 36 -2.50 -14.99 -9.45
N ILE A 37 -2.72 -13.88 -10.17
CA ILE A 37 -1.87 -13.49 -11.31
C ILE A 37 -0.43 -13.22 -10.84
N LEU A 38 -0.27 -12.49 -9.73
CA LEU A 38 1.06 -12.19 -9.17
C LEU A 38 1.82 -13.47 -8.80
N LEU A 39 1.13 -14.43 -8.17
CA LEU A 39 1.69 -15.72 -7.84
C LEU A 39 2.18 -16.44 -9.11
N GLN A 40 1.29 -16.60 -10.09
CA GLN A 40 1.60 -17.28 -11.36
C GLN A 40 2.75 -16.63 -12.14
N LYS A 41 2.88 -15.30 -12.05
CA LYS A 41 3.92 -14.52 -12.72
C LYS A 41 5.21 -14.36 -11.90
N GLY A 42 5.30 -14.97 -10.71
CA GLY A 42 6.49 -14.90 -9.86
C GLY A 42 6.83 -13.49 -9.38
N TYR A 43 5.81 -12.65 -9.13
CA TYR A 43 6.02 -11.27 -8.71
C TYR A 43 6.69 -11.17 -7.33
N THR A 44 7.73 -10.34 -7.23
CA THR A 44 8.39 -10.02 -5.95
C THR A 44 7.54 -9.06 -5.12
N VAL A 45 6.78 -9.60 -4.16
CA VAL A 45 5.80 -8.85 -3.35
C VAL A 45 6.42 -7.77 -2.46
N GLU A 46 7.70 -7.84 -2.13
CA GLU A 46 8.44 -6.80 -1.41
C GLU A 46 8.44 -5.47 -2.14
N LYS A 47 8.32 -5.47 -3.47
CA LYS A 47 8.18 -4.25 -4.27
C LYS A 47 6.92 -3.46 -3.88
N MET A 48 5.92 -4.10 -3.26
CA MET A 48 4.72 -3.43 -2.75
C MET A 48 5.03 -2.46 -1.61
N ILE A 49 6.08 -2.71 -0.80
CA ILE A 49 6.43 -1.86 0.36
C ILE A 49 6.71 -0.44 -0.10
N SER A 50 7.62 -0.26 -1.06
CA SER A 50 8.00 1.08 -1.57
C SER A 50 6.84 1.78 -2.27
N LEU A 51 5.96 1.04 -2.95
CA LEU A 51 4.78 1.61 -3.59
C LEU A 51 3.75 2.09 -2.58
N ALA A 52 3.46 1.27 -1.56
CA ALA A 52 2.54 1.59 -0.48
C ALA A 52 3.03 2.80 0.33
N ALA A 53 4.31 2.83 0.71
CA ALA A 53 4.92 3.95 1.42
C ALA A 53 4.85 5.26 0.61
N LYS A 54 5.10 5.18 -0.70
CA LYS A 54 4.98 6.34 -1.60
C LYS A 54 3.55 6.85 -1.69
N VAL A 55 2.57 5.96 -1.86
CA VAL A 55 1.15 6.32 -1.91
C VAL A 55 0.72 6.96 -0.59
N TYR A 56 1.12 6.35 0.54
CA TYR A 56 0.84 6.89 1.87
C TYR A 56 1.39 8.31 2.03
N LYS A 57 2.69 8.53 1.75
CA LYS A 57 3.32 9.85 1.85
C LYS A 57 2.57 10.90 1.02
N ILE A 58 2.32 10.62 -0.26
CA ILE A 58 1.69 11.59 -1.17
C ILE A 58 0.28 11.95 -0.69
N GLU A 59 -0.54 10.95 -0.40
CA GLU A 59 -1.93 11.19 -0.04
C GLU A 59 -2.07 11.83 1.34
N PHE A 60 -1.19 11.48 2.29
CA PHE A 60 -1.17 12.07 3.62
C PHE A 60 -0.76 13.55 3.60
N LEU A 61 0.26 13.90 2.81
CA LEU A 61 0.68 15.30 2.64
C LEU A 61 -0.39 16.13 1.91
N LYS A 62 -1.10 15.53 0.95
CA LYS A 62 -2.25 16.17 0.30
C LYS A 62 -3.39 16.46 1.27
N THR A 63 -3.73 15.52 2.16
CA THR A 63 -4.76 15.76 3.19
C THR A 63 -4.36 16.82 4.20
N ALA A 64 -3.05 16.95 4.47
CA ALA A 64 -2.49 18.04 5.25
C ALA A 64 -2.41 19.38 4.50
N LYS A 65 -2.92 19.45 3.25
CA LYS A 65 -2.90 20.64 2.39
C LYS A 65 -1.50 21.17 2.06
N ILE A 66 -0.50 20.29 2.06
CA ILE A 66 0.85 20.63 1.62
C ILE A 66 0.86 20.87 0.11
N PRO A 67 1.32 22.04 -0.38
CA PRO A 67 1.42 22.32 -1.81
C PRO A 67 2.31 21.31 -2.55
N GLU A 68 1.90 20.89 -3.76
CA GLU A 68 2.59 19.82 -4.51
C GLU A 68 4.06 20.14 -4.83
N ASP A 69 4.38 21.40 -5.10
CA ASP A 69 5.73 21.92 -5.36
C ASP A 69 6.64 21.88 -4.11
N SER A 70 6.03 21.82 -2.92
CA SER A 70 6.73 21.77 -1.63
C SER A 70 6.84 20.36 -1.02
N ILE A 71 6.10 19.36 -1.52
CA ILE A 71 6.05 17.99 -0.96
C ILE A 71 7.43 17.36 -0.69
N LYS A 72 8.43 17.69 -1.51
CA LYS A 72 9.81 17.18 -1.37
C LYS A 72 10.49 17.60 -0.06
N ASP A 73 10.06 18.72 0.51
CA ASP A 73 10.63 19.29 1.73
C ASP A 73 9.90 18.78 2.99
N TRP A 74 8.77 18.07 2.82
CA TRP A 74 7.97 17.52 3.91
C TRP A 74 8.17 16.01 4.05
N HIS A 75 8.38 15.58 5.30
CA HIS A 75 8.70 14.21 5.68
C HIS A 75 7.82 13.74 6.84
N LEU A 76 7.62 12.44 6.92
CA LEU A 76 6.91 11.75 7.99
C LEU A 76 7.59 10.42 8.26
N GLY A 77 7.48 9.94 9.49
CA GLY A 77 7.93 8.59 9.84
C GLY A 77 7.01 7.57 9.19
N ILE A 78 7.59 6.57 8.52
CA ILE A 78 6.86 5.47 7.90
C ILE A 78 7.62 4.17 8.19
N LEU A 79 6.95 3.20 8.78
CA LEU A 79 7.39 1.81 8.86
C LEU A 79 6.42 0.95 8.05
N ALA A 80 6.92 0.16 7.12
CA ALA A 80 6.08 -0.69 6.29
C ALA A 80 6.68 -2.10 6.17
N THR A 81 5.81 -3.11 6.23
CA THR A 81 6.17 -4.51 6.09
C THR A 81 5.17 -5.21 5.16
N VAL A 82 5.67 -6.13 4.35
CA VAL A 82 4.81 -6.98 3.52
C VAL A 82 4.50 -8.27 4.26
N HIS A 83 3.23 -8.61 4.35
CA HIS A 83 2.78 -9.90 4.81
C HIS A 83 2.61 -10.84 3.62
N LYS A 84 3.38 -11.92 3.60
CA LYS A 84 3.30 -12.99 2.60
C LYS A 84 2.42 -14.13 3.11
N CYS A 85 1.10 -13.95 3.12
CA CYS A 85 0.18 -15.05 3.42
C CYS A 85 0.09 -16.02 2.23
N GLY A 86 0.14 -17.34 2.50
CA GLY A 86 -0.19 -18.42 1.58
C GLY A 86 0.77 -18.68 0.40
N GLY A 87 0.61 -19.84 -0.26
CA GLY A 87 1.09 -20.20 -1.60
C GLY A 87 2.61 -20.15 -1.90
N SER A 88 3.30 -21.30 -1.82
CA SER A 88 4.53 -21.54 -2.59
C SER A 88 4.18 -22.19 -3.93
N ILE A 89 4.66 -21.68 -5.07
CA ILE A 89 4.73 -22.50 -6.28
C ILE A 89 5.90 -23.48 -6.07
N ARG A 90 5.59 -24.76 -5.80
CA ARG A 90 6.62 -25.79 -5.76
C ARG A 90 7.09 -26.08 -7.20
N PRO A 91 8.39 -26.32 -7.45
CA PRO A 91 8.95 -26.48 -8.79
C PRO A 91 8.47 -27.73 -9.54
N PHE A 92 7.75 -28.65 -8.87
CA PHE A 92 7.16 -29.83 -9.48
C PHE A 92 5.64 -29.72 -9.40
N GLY A 93 5.01 -29.65 -10.57
CA GLY A 93 3.58 -29.45 -10.72
C GLY A 93 2.74 -30.48 -9.95
N HIS A 94 1.54 -30.05 -9.58
CA HIS A 94 0.45 -30.72 -8.86
C HIS A 94 0.35 -30.43 -7.35
N SER A 95 -0.54 -29.50 -7.02
CA SER A 95 -1.64 -29.82 -6.13
C SER A 95 -2.95 -29.23 -6.70
N PRO A 96 -4.02 -30.04 -6.90
CA PRO A 96 -5.35 -29.55 -7.26
C PRO A 96 -6.05 -28.82 -6.11
N THR A 97 -5.48 -28.80 -4.91
CA THR A 97 -6.03 -28.18 -3.71
C THR A 97 -4.92 -27.47 -2.93
N GLY A 98 -5.00 -26.13 -2.81
CA GLY A 98 -4.17 -25.41 -1.83
C GLY A 98 -3.47 -24.11 -2.24
N ASN A 99 -4.06 -23.28 -3.12
CA ASN A 99 -3.83 -21.82 -3.07
C ASN A 99 -4.74 -21.16 -2.01
N LEU A 100 -5.08 -21.89 -0.96
CA LEU A 100 -5.86 -21.37 0.15
C LEU A 100 -5.00 -20.30 0.83
N ASN A 101 -5.33 -19.03 0.53
CA ASN A 101 -4.86 -17.83 1.22
C ASN A 101 -3.59 -17.14 0.65
N TYR A 102 -3.21 -17.30 -0.63
CA TYR A 102 -2.21 -16.37 -1.22
C TYR A 102 -2.79 -14.95 -1.26
N ASN A 103 -2.38 -14.12 -0.31
CA ASN A 103 -2.93 -12.78 -0.10
C ASN A 103 -1.84 -11.82 0.37
N PRO A 104 -0.92 -11.42 -0.52
CA PRO A 104 0.10 -10.45 -0.14
C PRO A 104 -0.53 -9.08 0.10
N HIS A 105 -0.20 -8.48 1.25
CA HIS A 105 -0.64 -7.14 1.61
C HIS A 105 0.45 -6.43 2.42
N VAL A 106 0.44 -5.10 2.40
CA VAL A 106 1.40 -4.28 3.15
C VAL A 106 0.71 -3.71 4.38
N HIS A 107 1.30 -3.94 5.55
CA HIS A 107 0.97 -3.19 6.75
C HIS A 107 1.93 -2.00 6.86
N LEU A 108 1.38 -0.82 7.08
CA LEU A 108 2.14 0.42 7.19
C LEU A 108 1.71 1.17 8.43
N VAL A 109 2.67 1.61 9.23
CA VAL A 109 2.48 2.54 10.34
C VAL A 109 3.15 3.85 9.96
N GLY A 110 2.42 4.96 10.05
CA GLY A 110 2.93 6.30 9.78
C GLY A 110 2.69 7.25 10.96
N THR A 111 3.61 8.18 11.20
CA THR A 111 3.42 9.26 12.18
C THR A 111 2.31 10.21 11.74
N LYS A 112 1.61 10.82 12.70
CA LYS A 112 0.69 11.93 12.43
C LYS A 112 1.43 13.25 12.19
N GLU A 113 2.60 13.38 12.80
CA GLU A 113 3.49 14.51 12.60
C GLU A 113 4.16 14.44 11.23
N ILE A 114 4.18 15.58 10.55
CA ILE A 114 4.88 15.86 9.31
C ILE A 114 5.81 17.04 9.54
N ILE A 115 7.07 16.88 9.13
CA ILE A 115 8.16 17.80 9.41
C ILE A 115 8.64 18.38 8.09
N ASN A 116 8.72 19.70 8.01
CA ASN A 116 9.45 20.38 6.95
C ASN A 116 10.94 20.40 7.31
N ILE A 117 11.76 19.67 6.56
CA ILE A 117 13.19 19.51 6.89
C ILE A 117 14.02 20.77 6.63
N LYS A 118 13.48 21.75 5.91
CA LYS A 118 14.17 23.03 5.64
C LYS A 118 13.88 24.07 6.70
N THR A 119 12.63 24.15 7.16
CA THR A 119 12.18 25.18 8.10
C THR A 119 12.13 24.69 9.55
N GLY A 120 12.12 23.37 9.76
CA GLY A 120 11.87 22.76 11.07
C GLY A 120 10.41 22.82 11.51
N GLU A 121 9.50 23.31 10.65
CA GLU A 121 8.07 23.36 10.92
C GLU A 121 7.50 21.94 11.11
N ILE A 122 6.68 21.76 12.13
CA ILE A 122 5.99 20.51 12.44
C ILE A 122 4.49 20.76 12.37
N LEU A 123 3.79 19.96 11.57
CA LEU A 123 2.34 19.93 11.51
C LEU A 123 1.85 18.56 11.96
N GLU A 124 0.70 18.52 12.62
CA GLU A 124 0.00 17.27 12.89
C GLU A 124 -1.16 17.12 11.91
N ASN A 125 -1.23 15.98 11.22
CA ASN A 125 -2.39 15.59 10.43
C ASN A 125 -3.01 14.32 11.00
N THR A 126 -4.29 14.39 11.35
CA THR A 126 -5.05 13.24 11.88
C THR A 126 -5.99 12.65 10.84
N PHE A 127 -6.15 13.31 9.69
CA PHE A 127 -7.14 12.94 8.68
C PHE A 127 -6.54 12.14 7.53
N ILE A 128 -7.26 11.09 7.13
CA ILE A 128 -6.98 10.28 5.94
C ILE A 128 -8.24 10.17 5.10
N SER A 129 -8.11 10.48 3.81
CA SER A 129 -9.17 10.24 2.83
C SER A 129 -9.12 8.80 2.32
N TYR A 130 -9.87 7.90 2.95
CA TYR A 130 -9.91 6.48 2.58
C TYR A 130 -10.16 6.27 1.07
N LYS A 131 -11.13 7.00 0.51
CA LYS A 131 -11.48 6.90 -0.91
C LYS A 131 -10.30 7.29 -1.81
N SER A 132 -9.59 8.37 -1.48
CA SER A 132 -8.45 8.83 -2.26
C SER A 132 -7.30 7.83 -2.22
N PHE A 133 -6.93 7.37 -1.02
CA PHE A 133 -5.90 6.36 -0.79
C PHE A 133 -6.18 5.08 -1.59
N ARG A 134 -7.42 4.57 -1.53
CA ARG A 134 -7.82 3.37 -2.29
C ARG A 134 -7.59 3.54 -3.79
N PHE A 135 -8.06 4.64 -4.37
CA PHE A 135 -7.93 4.85 -5.82
C PHE A 135 -6.49 5.12 -6.24
N THR A 136 -5.73 5.89 -5.47
CA THR A 136 -4.32 6.15 -5.74
C THR A 136 -3.50 4.87 -5.63
N TRP A 137 -3.76 4.03 -4.63
CA TRP A 137 -3.13 2.71 -4.51
C TRP A 137 -3.42 1.83 -5.73
N MET A 138 -4.70 1.66 -6.07
CA MET A 138 -5.12 0.87 -7.23
C MET A 138 -4.43 1.35 -8.53
N LYS A 139 -4.50 2.65 -8.83
CA LYS A 139 -3.89 3.22 -10.04
C LYS A 139 -2.37 3.04 -10.05
N THR A 140 -1.72 3.31 -8.92
CA THR A 140 -0.25 3.22 -8.80
C THR A 140 0.21 1.78 -8.96
N PHE A 141 -0.46 0.84 -8.32
CA PHE A 141 -0.11 -0.57 -8.37
C PHE A 141 -0.36 -1.16 -9.77
N CYS A 142 -1.51 -0.91 -10.39
CA CYS A 142 -1.77 -1.37 -11.76
C CYS A 142 -0.74 -0.81 -12.76
N LYS A 143 -0.43 0.50 -12.69
CA LYS A 143 0.62 1.11 -13.54
C LYS A 143 1.99 0.45 -13.31
N HIS A 144 2.32 0.10 -12.07
CA HIS A 144 3.54 -0.63 -11.78
C HIS A 144 3.55 -2.02 -12.45
N LEU A 145 2.44 -2.77 -12.37
CA LEU A 145 2.34 -4.10 -12.96
C LEU A 145 2.40 -4.08 -14.49
N VAL A 146 1.81 -3.07 -15.14
CA VAL A 146 1.97 -2.84 -16.59
C VAL A 146 3.44 -2.64 -16.95
N LYS A 147 4.16 -1.79 -16.20
CA LYS A 147 5.61 -1.58 -16.41
C LYS A 147 6.43 -2.85 -16.18
N GLN A 148 5.98 -3.76 -15.33
CA GLN A 148 6.60 -5.06 -15.11
C GLN A 148 6.14 -6.12 -16.13
N LYS A 149 5.31 -5.76 -17.12
CA LYS A 149 4.71 -6.67 -18.12
C LYS A 149 3.89 -7.82 -17.51
N ILE A 150 3.33 -7.59 -16.32
CA ILE A 150 2.45 -8.54 -15.63
C ILE A 150 1.01 -8.36 -16.11
N LEU A 151 0.58 -7.12 -16.32
CA LEU A 151 -0.70 -6.74 -16.90
C LEU A 151 -0.47 -6.06 -18.26
N THR A 152 -1.48 -6.12 -19.13
CA THR A 152 -1.55 -5.34 -20.37
C THR A 152 -2.33 -4.03 -20.14
N GLU A 153 -2.09 -3.03 -20.98
CA GLU A 153 -2.81 -1.74 -20.94
C GLU A 153 -4.28 -1.85 -21.37
#